data_AF-A0A5E4CW67-F1
#
_entry.id   AF-A0A5E4CW67-F1
#
_cell.length_a   1.000
_cell.length_b   1.000
_cell.length_c   1.000
_cell.angle_alpha   90.00
_cell.angle_beta   90.00
_cell.angle_gamma   90.00
#
_symmetry.space_group_name_H-M   'P 1'
#
loop_
_entity.id
_entity.type
_entity.pdbx_description
1 polymer ?
#
loop_
_entity_poly.entity_id
_entity_poly.type
_entity_poly.pdbx_seq_one_letter_code
_entity_poly.pdbx_strand_id
1 'polypeptide(L)'
;CTDKELRNLASRLKDWFGALHEDANRVIKPTSSDTAQGRFDTSILPICKDSLGWMFNKLDMNYDLLLDHSEINAIYLDKYEPCIKPLFNSCDSFKDGKLSNNEWCYCFQKPG
;
A
#
# COMPACT_ATOMS: atom_id res chain seq x y z
N CYS A 1 -3.29 -14.58 -14.03
CA CYS A 1 -2.07 -14.62 -13.22
C CYS A 1 -2.16 -15.77 -12.26
N THR A 2 -1.11 -16.58 -12.19
CA THR A 2 -0.99 -17.73 -11.29
C THR A 2 -0.65 -17.30 -9.88
N ASP A 3 -0.94 -18.12 -8.87
CA ASP A 3 -0.63 -17.77 -7.47
C ASP A 3 0.85 -17.44 -7.25
N LYS A 4 1.74 -18.05 -8.04
CA LYS A 4 3.17 -17.75 -8.01
C LYS A 4 3.46 -16.32 -8.51
N GLU A 5 2.80 -15.88 -9.57
CA GLU A 5 2.92 -14.52 -10.10
C GLU A 5 2.34 -13.50 -9.12
N LEU A 6 1.20 -13.81 -8.51
CA LEU A 6 0.57 -12.97 -7.48
C LEU A 6 1.48 -12.78 -6.27
N ARG A 7 2.09 -13.87 -5.76
CA ARG A 7 3.06 -13.81 -4.66
C ARG A 7 4.30 -12.99 -5.01
N ASN A 8 4.86 -13.19 -6.20
CA ASN A 8 6.02 -12.44 -6.66
C ASN A 8 5.69 -10.94 -6.80
N LEU A 9 4.52 -10.63 -7.37
CA LEU A 9 4.03 -9.25 -7.46
C LEU A 9 3.82 -8.63 -6.07
N ALA A 10 3.22 -9.35 -5.13
CA ALA A 10 3.02 -8.87 -3.76
C ALA A 10 4.36 -8.56 -3.07
N SER A 11 5.38 -9.42 -3.23
CA SER A 11 6.73 -9.16 -2.72
C SER A 11 7.35 -7.93 -3.36
N ARG A 12 7.29 -7.82 -4.70
CA ARG A 12 7.83 -6.66 -5.44
C ARG A 12 7.16 -5.35 -5.04
N LEU A 13 5.84 -5.37 -4.85
CA LEU A 13 5.07 -4.21 -4.40
C LEU A 13 5.47 -3.80 -2.99
N LYS A 14 5.61 -4.75 -2.07
CA LYS A 14 6.08 -4.49 -0.70
C LYS A 14 7.46 -3.82 -0.69
N ASP A 15 8.40 -4.33 -1.48
CA ASP A 15 9.73 -3.75 -1.60
C ASP A 15 9.67 -2.35 -2.26
N TRP A 16 8.84 -2.17 -3.28
CA TRP A 16 8.61 -0.89 -3.94
C TRP A 16 7.99 0.16 -3.00
N PHE A 17 7.01 -0.22 -2.18
CA PHE A 17 6.42 0.65 -1.16
C PHE A 17 7.46 1.07 -0.12
N GLY A 18 8.32 0.14 0.30
CA GLY A 18 9.47 0.43 1.17
C GLY A 18 10.41 1.44 0.54
N ALA A 19 10.82 1.22 -0.71
CA ALA A 19 11.71 2.13 -1.43
C ALA A 19 11.10 3.53 -1.61
N LEU A 20 9.80 3.64 -1.91
CA LEU A 20 9.10 4.92 -2.02
C LEU A 20 8.95 5.63 -0.68
N HIS A 21 8.68 4.90 0.41
CA HIS A 21 8.62 5.48 1.75
C HIS A 21 10.00 6.00 2.19
N GLU A 22 11.07 5.25 1.91
CA GLU A 22 12.43 5.70 2.14
C GLU A 22 12.79 6.93 1.31
N ASP A 23 12.45 6.95 0.03
CA ASP A 23 12.72 8.07 -0.86
C ASP A 23 11.98 9.34 -0.40
N ALA A 24 10.70 9.21 -0.04
CA ALA A 24 9.92 10.30 0.55
C ALA A 24 10.55 10.81 1.86
N ASN A 25 11.04 9.91 2.72
CA ASN A 25 11.75 10.30 3.95
C ASN A 25 13.12 10.93 3.67
N ARG A 26 13.79 10.61 2.56
CA ARG A 26 15.05 11.25 2.15
C ARG A 26 14.82 12.67 1.65
N VAL A 27 13.73 12.93 0.93
CA VAL A 27 13.35 14.28 0.47
C VAL A 27 12.97 15.19 1.66
N ILE A 28 12.50 14.63 2.77
CA ILE A 28 12.17 15.35 4.02
C ILE A 28 13.42 15.67 4.88
N LYS A 29 14.64 15.38 4.43
CA LYS A 29 15.86 15.93 5.05
C LYS A 29 16.35 17.21 4.36
N PRO A 30 15.85 18.39 4.71
CA PRO A 30 16.67 19.57 4.87
C PRO A 30 17.00 19.78 6.35
N THR A 31 18.13 20.42 6.60
CA THR A 31 18.44 21.10 7.86
C THR A 31 17.20 21.72 8.51
N SER A 32 17.09 21.57 9.84
CA SER A 32 16.12 22.24 10.73
C SER A 32 14.79 21.51 10.91
N SER A 33 14.64 21.01 12.14
CA SER A 33 13.43 21.13 12.96
C SER A 33 12.22 21.77 12.27
N ASP A 34 11.23 20.96 11.89
CA ASP A 34 9.83 21.30 12.15
C ASP A 34 8.93 20.08 12.03
N THR A 35 8.30 19.78 13.16
CA THR A 35 7.22 18.85 13.38
C THR A 35 6.01 19.22 12.50
N ALA A 36 5.95 18.66 11.29
CA ALA A 36 4.70 18.50 10.55
C ALA A 36 4.36 17.00 10.45
N GLN A 37 4.31 16.35 11.62
CA GLN A 37 3.75 15.01 11.83
C GLN A 37 2.22 15.11 11.73
N GLY A 38 1.70 15.47 10.55
CA GLY A 38 0.28 15.51 10.23
C GLY A 38 0.09 14.78 8.91
N ARG A 39 -0.71 13.72 8.79
CA ARG A 39 -1.80 13.21 9.61
C ARG A 39 -1.86 11.69 9.40
N PHE A 40 -2.12 10.98 10.50
CA PHE A 40 -2.29 9.52 10.61
C PHE A 40 -1.04 8.68 10.31
N ASP A 41 -0.16 8.63 11.31
CA ASP A 41 0.62 7.43 11.63
C ASP A 41 -0.37 6.26 11.87
N THR A 42 -0.85 5.61 10.80
CA THR A 42 -1.51 4.30 10.87
C THR A 42 -0.57 3.22 11.42
N SER A 43 0.71 3.57 11.61
CA SER A 43 1.73 2.96 12.47
C SER A 43 1.21 2.60 13.88
N ILE A 44 0.13 3.25 14.34
CA ILE A 44 -0.54 3.00 15.62
C ILE A 44 -1.48 1.77 15.56
N LEU A 45 -1.88 1.28 14.38
CA LEU A 45 -2.63 0.03 14.27
C LEU A 45 -1.62 -1.14 14.20
N PRO A 46 -1.68 -2.14 15.10
CA PRO A 46 -0.72 -3.24 15.19
C PRO A 46 -0.65 -4.17 13.97
N ILE A 47 -1.38 -3.85 12.90
CA ILE A 47 -1.62 -4.73 11.76
C ILE A 47 -0.88 -4.25 10.50
N CYS A 48 -0.51 -2.97 10.33
CA CYS A 48 0.31 -2.51 9.21
C CYS A 48 1.60 -1.85 9.68
N LYS A 49 2.75 -2.42 9.32
CA LYS A 49 4.03 -1.80 9.63
C LYS A 49 4.35 -0.69 8.62
N ASP A 50 4.60 0.51 9.15
CA ASP A 50 5.17 1.74 8.57
C ASP A 50 4.95 1.98 7.06
N SER A 51 5.70 1.32 6.17
CA SER A 51 5.67 1.59 4.72
C SER A 51 4.36 1.18 4.04
N LEU A 52 3.66 0.15 4.55
CA LEU A 52 2.38 -0.30 3.99
C LEU A 52 1.26 0.70 4.30
N GLY A 53 1.23 1.21 5.53
CA GLY A 53 0.26 2.22 5.95
C GLY A 53 0.53 3.58 5.30
N TRP A 54 1.80 3.96 5.16
CA TRP A 54 2.19 5.16 4.43
C TRP A 54 1.74 5.11 2.97
N MET A 55 1.98 3.99 2.28
CA MET A 55 1.53 3.83 0.89
C MET A 55 0.00 3.84 0.79
N PHE A 56 -0.69 3.18 1.73
CA PHE A 56 -2.15 3.20 1.77
C PHE A 56 -2.67 4.64 1.83
N ASN A 57 -2.13 5.48 2.72
CA ASN A 57 -2.47 6.90 2.82
C ASN A 57 -2.13 7.71 1.55
N LYS A 58 -1.10 7.31 0.79
CA LYS A 58 -0.74 7.95 -0.48
C LYS A 58 -1.71 7.61 -1.60
N LEU A 59 -2.28 6.42 -1.58
CA LEU A 59 -3.21 5.92 -2.59
C LEU A 59 -4.64 6.34 -2.29
N ASP A 60 -4.99 6.43 -1.00
CA ASP A 60 -6.28 6.91 -0.50
C ASP A 60 -6.39 8.43 -0.74
N MET A 61 -6.79 8.80 -1.96
CA MET A 61 -6.91 10.19 -2.38
C MET A 61 -8.18 10.85 -1.84
N ASN A 62 -9.20 10.03 -1.57
CA ASN A 62 -10.49 10.48 -1.08
C ASN A 62 -10.57 10.49 0.47
N TYR A 63 -9.59 9.90 1.15
CA TYR A 63 -9.43 9.78 2.59
C TYR A 63 -10.58 9.01 3.28
N ASP A 64 -11.17 8.02 2.60
CA ASP A 64 -12.27 7.18 3.11
C ASP A 64 -11.78 5.91 3.82
N LEU A 65 -10.46 5.72 3.91
CA LEU A 65 -9.79 4.55 4.48
C LEU A 65 -10.07 3.23 3.75
N LEU A 66 -10.48 3.30 2.48
CA LEU A 66 -10.75 2.17 1.61
C LEU A 66 -10.13 2.43 0.23
N LEU A 67 -9.21 1.58 -0.18
CA LEU A 67 -8.64 1.69 -1.53
C LEU A 67 -9.59 1.06 -2.54
N ASP A 68 -10.15 1.90 -3.41
CA ASP A 68 -10.96 1.42 -4.52
C ASP A 68 -10.11 0.98 -5.73
N HIS A 69 -10.77 0.37 -6.71
CA HIS A 69 -10.11 -0.06 -7.94
C HIS A 69 -9.42 1.09 -8.69
N SER A 70 -9.92 2.33 -8.58
CA SER A 70 -9.37 3.51 -9.26
C SER A 70 -8.10 4.00 -8.58
N GLU A 71 -8.08 4.04 -7.26
CA GLU A 71 -6.93 4.42 -6.42
C GLU A 71 -5.82 3.40 -6.54
N ILE A 72 -6.18 2.12 -6.51
CA ILE A 72 -5.27 1.02 -6.78
C ILE A 72 -4.68 1.09 -8.20
N ASN A 73 -5.47 1.54 -9.17
CA ASN A 73 -5.01 1.70 -10.55
C ASN A 73 -3.93 2.78 -10.68
N ALA A 74 -3.76 3.67 -9.70
CA ALA A 74 -2.61 4.58 -9.65
C ALA A 74 -1.27 3.82 -9.55
N ILE A 75 -1.25 2.68 -8.83
CA ILE A 75 -0.10 1.77 -8.80
C ILE A 75 0.08 1.07 -10.16
N TYR A 76 -1.05 0.71 -10.79
CA TYR A 76 -1.08 0.00 -12.06
C TYR A 76 -0.45 0.81 -13.21
N LEU A 77 -0.68 2.11 -13.24
CA LEU A 77 -0.23 3.01 -14.31
C LEU A 77 1.30 3.09 -14.43
N ASP A 78 2.03 2.89 -13.34
CA ASP A 78 3.50 3.03 -13.37
C ASP A 78 4.20 1.82 -14.03
N LYS A 79 3.58 0.62 -14.01
CA LYS A 79 4.21 -0.62 -14.51
C LYS A 79 3.37 -1.55 -15.39
N TYR A 80 2.10 -1.24 -15.65
CA TYR A 80 1.22 -2.04 -16.52
C TYR A 80 1.25 -3.54 -16.20
N GLU A 81 1.18 -3.89 -14.92
CA GLU A 81 1.23 -5.27 -14.44
C GLU A 81 -0.19 -5.86 -14.40
N PRO A 82 -0.65 -6.64 -15.42
CA PRO A 82 -2.03 -7.16 -15.50
C PRO A 82 -2.43 -8.05 -14.31
N CYS A 83 -1.45 -8.45 -13.49
CA CYS A 83 -1.62 -9.27 -12.29
C CYS A 83 -2.01 -8.49 -11.03
N ILE A 84 -1.94 -7.16 -11.06
CA ILE A 84 -2.37 -6.31 -9.95
C ILE A 84 -3.85 -6.51 -9.64
N LYS A 85 -4.71 -6.49 -10.65
CA LYS A 85 -6.17 -6.66 -10.47
C LYS A 85 -6.55 -7.98 -9.79
N PRO A 86 -6.08 -9.16 -10.27
CA PRO A 86 -6.34 -10.42 -9.58
C PRO A 86 -5.63 -10.53 -8.22
N LEU A 87 -4.51 -9.85 -8.01
CA LEU A 87 -3.88 -9.78 -6.67
C LEU A 87 -4.81 -9.08 -5.68
N PHE A 88 -5.35 -7.92 -6.05
CA PHE A 88 -6.25 -7.18 -5.17
C PHE A 88 -7.57 -7.88 -4.95
N ASN A 89 -8.13 -8.53 -5.95
CA ASN A 89 -9.27 -9.42 -5.76
C ASN A 89 -8.95 -10.61 -4.83
N SER A 90 -7.69 -11.04 -4.74
CA SER A 90 -7.26 -12.06 -3.78
C SER A 90 -7.03 -11.48 -2.37
N CYS A 91 -6.81 -10.17 -2.26
CA CYS A 91 -6.69 -9.45 -0.99
C CYS A 91 -8.07 -9.07 -0.42
N ASP A 92 -9.04 -8.81 -1.30
CA ASP A 92 -10.41 -8.41 -0.99
C ASP A 92 -11.17 -9.61 -0.39
N SER A 93 -11.13 -9.68 0.93
CA SER A 93 -11.73 -10.76 1.71
C SER A 93 -13.24 -10.56 1.85
N PHE A 94 -13.68 -9.29 1.90
CA PHE A 94 -15.11 -8.93 1.93
C PHE A 94 -15.78 -9.01 0.55
N LYS A 95 -15.00 -9.09 -0.54
CA LYS A 95 -15.47 -9.09 -1.94
C LYS A 95 -16.36 -7.89 -2.27
N ASP A 96 -16.08 -6.75 -1.64
CA ASP A 96 -16.81 -5.50 -1.85
C ASP A 96 -16.20 -4.64 -2.98
N GLY A 97 -15.10 -5.09 -3.57
CA GLY A 97 -14.39 -4.41 -4.65
C GLY A 97 -13.47 -3.29 -4.17
N LYS A 98 -13.28 -3.15 -2.85
CA LYS A 98 -12.42 -2.20 -2.18
C LYS A 98 -11.49 -2.94 -1.22
N LEU A 99 -10.43 -2.26 -0.79
CA LEU A 99 -9.52 -2.80 0.22
C LEU A 99 -9.47 -1.89 1.42
N SER A 100 -9.97 -2.39 2.53
CA SER A 100 -9.76 -1.76 3.81
C SER A 100 -8.29 -1.80 4.21
N ASN A 101 -7.89 -0.88 5.10
CA ASN A 101 -6.54 -0.88 5.66
C ASN A 101 -6.18 -2.29 6.20
N ASN A 102 -7.09 -2.94 6.93
CA ASN A 102 -6.85 -4.28 7.50
C ASN A 102 -6.58 -5.34 6.42
N GLU A 103 -7.36 -5.37 5.33
CA GLU A 103 -7.18 -6.34 4.23
C GLU A 103 -5.89 -6.09 3.47
N TRP A 104 -5.56 -4.83 3.21
CA TRP A 104 -4.30 -4.44 2.62
C TRP A 104 -3.14 -4.99 3.44
N CYS A 105 -3.11 -4.67 4.73
CA CYS A 105 -2.07 -5.15 5.64
C CYS A 105 -1.98 -6.67 5.66
N TYR A 106 -3.12 -7.34 5.83
CA TYR A 106 -3.19 -8.79 5.93
C TYR A 106 -2.69 -9.46 4.65
N CYS A 107 -3.01 -8.89 3.48
CA CYS A 107 -2.56 -9.43 2.20
C CYS A 107 -1.03 -9.38 2.04
N PHE A 108 -0.39 -8.28 2.44
CA PHE A 108 1.07 -8.11 2.35
C PHE A 108 1.86 -8.67 3.54
N GLN A 109 1.18 -9.00 4.65
CA GLN A 109 1.77 -9.64 5.82
C GLN A 109 1.61 -11.14 5.85
N LYS A 110 0.63 -11.70 5.12
CA LYS A 110 0.40 -13.15 5.11
C LYS A 110 1.72 -13.86 4.76
N PRO A 111 2.29 -14.66 5.68
CA PRO A 111 3.41 -15.50 5.32
C PRO A 111 2.88 -16.54 4.33
N GLY A 112 3.49 -16.60 3.15
CA GLY A 112 3.26 -17.68 2.20
C GLY A 112 3.71 -19.02 2.74
#